data_AF-A0A0F9QGD6-F1
#
_entry.id   AF-A0A0F9QGD6-F1
#
_cell.length_a   1.000
_cell.length_b   1.000
_cell.length_c   1.000
_cell.angle_alpha   90.00
_cell.angle_beta   90.00
_cell.angle_gamma   90.00
#
_symmetry.space_group_name_H-M   'P 1'
#
loop_
_entity.id
_entity.type
_entity.pdbx_description
1 polymer ?
#
loop_
_entity_poly.entity_id
_entity_poly.type
_entity_poly.pdbx_seq_one_letter_code
_entity_poly.pdbx_strand_id
1 'polypeptide(L)' 'MKGIIKALLAGWGAKKLSGGKCGCFAVVIFIVLYWLLGYVIN' A
#
# COMPACT_ATOMS: atom_id res chain seq x y z
N MET A 1 0.50 10.71 -13.54
CA MET A 1 1.77 10.42 -12.82
C MET A 1 1.59 10.12 -11.32
N LYS A 2 0.58 10.69 -10.64
CA LYS A 2 0.34 10.45 -9.19
C LYS A 2 -0.03 8.99 -8.82
N GLY A 3 -0.69 8.24 -9.71
CA GLY A 3 -1.17 6.88 -9.42
C GLY A 3 -0.08 5.81 -9.33
N ILE A 4 0.95 5.88 -10.18
CA ILE A 4 2.08 4.93 -10.19
C ILE A 4 2.94 5.12 -8.93
N ILE A 5 3.24 6.36 -8.55
CA ILE A 5 4.02 6.67 -7.35
C ILE A 5 3.25 6.23 -6.09
N LYS A 6 1.92 6.42 -6.05
CA LYS A 6 1.07 5.93 -4.95
C LYS A 6 1.07 4.42 -4.84
N ALA A 7 0.92 3.72 -5.97
CA ALA A 7 0.96 2.25 -6.00
C ALA A 7 2.32 1.72 -5.53
N LEU A 8 3.42 2.38 -5.93
CA LEU A 8 4.77 1.99 -5.53
C LEU A 8 5.01 2.22 -4.03
N LEU A 9 4.61 3.38 -3.48
CA LEU A 9 4.73 3.69 -2.05
C LEU A 9 3.83 2.81 -1.19
N ALA A 10 2.58 2.59 -1.61
CA ALA A 10 1.66 1.68 -0.92
C ALA A 10 2.17 0.24 -0.95
N GLY A 11 2.76 -0.18 -2.07
CA GLY A 11 3.41 -1.49 -2.24
C GLY A 11 4.63 -1.65 -1.36
N TRP A 12 5.47 -0.62 -1.29
CA TRP A 12 6.68 -0.65 -0.47
C TRP A 12 6.35 -0.65 1.02
N GLY A 13 5.36 0.15 1.45
CA GLY A 13 4.84 0.15 2.82
C GLY A 13 4.16 -1.16 3.20
N ALA A 14 3.32 -1.72 2.33
CA ALA A 14 2.65 -3.00 2.57
C ALA A 14 3.63 -4.18 2.62
N LYS A 15 4.69 -4.17 1.80
CA LYS A 15 5.74 -5.20 1.84
C LYS A 15 6.54 -5.15 3.14
N LYS A 16 6.84 -3.94 3.64
CA LYS A 16 7.55 -3.75 4.92
C LYS A 16 6.69 -4.17 6.11
N LEU A 17 5.40 -3.82 6.09
CA LEU A 17 4.48 -4.06 7.21
C LEU A 17 3.95 -5.50 7.24
N SER A 18 3.88 -6.18 6.09
CA SER A 18 3.47 -7.59 6.03
C SER A 18 4.58 -8.57 6.45
N GLY A 19 5.86 -8.18 6.44
CA GLY A 19 6.95 -8.91 7.09
C GLY A 19 7.11 -10.38 6.69
N GLY A 20 6.63 -10.77 5.49
CA GLY A 20 6.66 -12.16 5.02
C GLY A 20 5.49 -13.05 5.48
N LYS A 21 4.49 -12.50 6.18
CA LYS A 21 3.26 -13.24 6.52
C LYS A 21 2.31 -13.32 5.32
N CYS A 22 1.70 -14.50 5.18
CA CYS A 22 0.91 -14.98 4.05
C CYS A 22 -0.05 -13.92 3.45
N GLY A 23 -0.21 -13.98 2.12
CA GLY A 23 -0.64 -12.86 1.25
C GLY A 23 -1.95 -12.14 1.58
N CYS A 24 -2.81 -12.70 2.43
CA CYS A 24 -4.05 -12.04 2.83
C CYS A 24 -3.82 -10.73 3.59
N PHE A 25 -2.87 -10.71 4.54
CA PHE A 25 -2.55 -9.49 5.30
C PHE A 25 -1.89 -8.43 4.41
N ALA A 26 -1.02 -8.84 3.49
CA ALA A 26 -0.36 -7.92 2.56
C ALA A 26 -1.35 -7.21 1.63
N VAL A 27 -2.37 -7.93 1.14
CA VAL A 27 -3.42 -7.36 0.28
C VAL A 27 -4.28 -6.36 1.04
N VAL A 28 -4.70 -6.69 2.28
CA VAL A 28 -5.48 -5.77 3.12
C VAL A 28 -4.68 -4.50 3.43
N ILE A 29 -3.42 -4.64 3.83
CA ILE A 29 -2.55 -3.49 4.14
C ILE A 29 -2.31 -2.64 2.88
N PHE A 30 -2.11 -3.27 1.72
CA PHE A 30 -1.91 -2.56 0.46
C PHE A 30 -3.13 -1.73 0.06
N ILE A 31 -4.34 -2.29 0.18
CA ILE A 31 -5.59 -1.58 -0.10
C ILE A 31 -5.76 -0.39 0.86
N VAL A 32 -5.51 -0.60 2.16
CA VAL A 32 -5.60 0.46 3.17
C VAL A 32 -4.58 1.57 2.90
N LEU A 33 -3.31 1.24 2.64
CA LEU A 33 -2.27 2.24 2.33
C LEU A 33 -2.57 2.96 1.01
N TYR A 34 -3.05 2.26 -0.01
CA TYR A 34 -3.40 2.87 -1.30
C TYR A 34 -4.56 3.84 -1.17
N TRP A 35 -5.57 3.49 -0.36
CA TRP A 35 -6.71 4.35 -0.06
C TRP A 35 -6.32 5.55 0.81
N LEU A 36 -5.49 5.35 1.84
CA LEU A 36 -5.00 6.41 2.72
C LEU A 36 -4.10 7.41 1.98
N LEU A 37 -3.20 6.94 1.11
CA LEU A 37 -2.45 7.82 0.20
C LEU A 37 -3.37 8.53 -0.79
N GLY A 38 -4.53 7.94 -1.12
CA GLY A 38 -5.59 8.62 -1.85
C GLY A 38 -6.22 9.75 -1.08
N TYR A 39 -6.49 9.54 0.20
CA TYR A 39 -7.04 10.57 1.06
C TYR A 39 -6.04 11.71 1.35
N VAL A 40 -4.75 11.39 1.51
CA VAL A 40 -3.70 12.36 1.86
C VAL A 40 -3.17 13.14 0.65
N ILE A 41 -3.14 12.55 -0.54
CA ILE A 41 -2.53 13.14 -1.76
C ILE A 41 -3.59 13.65 -2.76
N ASN A 42 -4.88 13.58 -2.40
CA ASN A 42 -5.98 14.20 -3.14
C ASN A 42 -6.04 15.71 -2.87
#